data_AF-A0A7W5L264-F1
#
_entry.id   AF-A0A7W5L264-F1
#
_cell.length_a   1.000
_cell.length_b   1.000
_cell.length_c   1.000
_cell.angle_alpha   90.00
_cell.angle_beta   90.00
_cell.angle_gamma   90.00
#
_symmetry.space_group_name_H-M   'P 1'
#
loop_
_entity.id
_entity.type
_entity.pdbx_description
1 polymer ?
#
loop_
_entity_poly.entity_id
_entity_poly.type
_entity_poly.pdbx_seq_one_letter_code
_entity_poly.pdbx_strand_id
1 'polypeptide(L)'
;MPLLRKVTRAVNLHVISTEDRSASGNGDVWTLPSNGRGDCEDYALQKMKDLIDAGFPANRLALSVVIGLRDENHVVLIARMDDGDYVLDNLNNAVKPWRATPYTFLATQDFRAKSTWRVTLAGPRANEFS
;
A
#
# COMPACT_ATOMS: atom_id res chain seq x y z
N MET A 1 -9.14 -9.24 -12.69
CA MET A 1 -8.35 -8.07 -12.22
C MET A 1 -7.21 -7.60 -13.16
N PRO A 2 -7.39 -7.43 -14.49
CA PRO A 2 -6.29 -7.00 -15.36
C PRO A 2 -5.74 -5.60 -15.04
N LEU A 3 -6.61 -4.65 -14.67
CA LEU A 3 -6.23 -3.26 -14.39
C LEU A 3 -5.26 -3.15 -13.21
N LEU A 4 -5.57 -3.79 -12.07
CA LEU A 4 -4.70 -3.75 -10.89
C LEU A 4 -3.29 -4.24 -11.22
N ARG A 5 -3.18 -5.39 -11.91
CA ARG A 5 -1.87 -5.95 -12.30
C ARG A 5 -1.10 -5.04 -13.25
N LYS A 6 -1.79 -4.42 -14.20
CA LYS A 6 -1.17 -3.47 -15.15
C LYS A 6 -0.59 -2.28 -14.40
N VAL A 7 -1.37 -1.64 -13.52
CA VAL A 7 -0.92 -0.49 -12.73
C VAL A 7 0.21 -0.87 -11.78
N THR A 8 0.08 -1.97 -11.02
CA THR A 8 1.15 -2.42 -10.11
C THR A 8 2.47 -2.60 -10.84
N ARG A 9 2.47 -3.30 -11.98
CA ARG A 9 3.70 -3.52 -12.77
C ARG A 9 4.25 -2.24 -13.37
N ALA A 10 3.37 -1.34 -13.85
CA ALA A 10 3.79 -0.07 -14.42
C ALA A 10 4.47 0.79 -13.35
N VAL A 11 3.84 1.00 -12.18
CA VAL A 11 4.44 1.81 -11.11
C VAL A 11 5.72 1.18 -10.59
N ASN A 12 5.73 -0.14 -10.35
CA ASN A 12 6.92 -0.83 -9.85
C ASN A 12 8.12 -0.81 -10.81
N LEU A 13 7.87 -0.55 -12.10
CA LEU A 13 8.92 -0.43 -13.11
C LEU A 13 9.45 1.01 -13.22
N HIS A 14 8.59 2.01 -13.05
CA HIS A 14 8.94 3.42 -13.33
C HIS A 14 9.40 4.19 -12.09
N VAL A 15 8.99 3.77 -10.90
CA VAL A 15 9.48 4.37 -9.66
C VAL A 15 10.77 3.64 -9.25
N ILE A 16 11.78 4.42 -8.92
CA ILE A 16 13.07 3.95 -8.42
C ILE A 16 12.97 3.98 -6.90
N SER A 17 13.08 2.80 -6.28
CA SER A 17 13.07 2.67 -4.83
C SER A 17 14.25 3.45 -4.26
N THR A 18 13.95 4.42 -3.42
CA THR A 18 14.94 5.11 -2.62
C THR A 18 14.51 4.96 -1.19
N GLU A 19 15.14 4.04 -0.46
CA GLU A 19 15.01 4.07 0.99
C GLU A 19 15.42 5.47 1.44
N ASP A 20 14.53 6.12 2.18
CA ASP A 20 14.86 7.41 2.73
C ASP A 20 15.96 7.18 3.78
N ARG A 21 17.23 7.38 3.39
CA ARG A 21 18.35 7.51 4.33
C ARG A 21 18.18 8.75 5.24
N SER A 22 17.05 9.44 5.12
CA SER A 22 16.66 10.68 5.75
C SER A 22 15.57 10.49 6.80
N ALA A 23 15.51 9.35 7.50
CA ALA A 23 14.94 9.28 8.85
C ALA A 23 15.80 10.08 9.88
N SER A 24 16.33 11.24 9.48
CA SER A 24 16.99 12.21 10.35
C SER A 24 16.08 13.43 10.50
N GLY A 25 15.16 13.32 11.46
CA GLY A 25 14.75 14.45 12.29
C GLY A 25 13.46 15.17 11.94
N ASN A 26 12.99 15.14 10.69
CA ASN A 26 11.72 15.75 10.29
C ASN A 26 10.83 14.68 9.64
N GLY A 27 9.65 14.41 10.20
CA GLY A 27 8.82 13.24 9.87
C GLY A 27 8.56 13.01 8.38
N ASP A 28 8.28 11.75 8.04
CA ASP A 28 7.98 11.27 6.69
C ASP A 28 6.97 12.16 5.97
N VAL A 29 7.30 12.57 4.75
CA VAL A 29 6.43 13.39 3.91
C VAL A 29 5.79 12.49 2.86
N TRP A 30 4.52 12.17 3.05
CA TRP A 30 3.77 11.31 2.15
C TRP A 30 3.40 12.06 0.87
N THR A 31 4.04 11.74 -0.25
CA THR A 31 3.86 12.47 -1.51
C THR A 31 3.66 11.52 -2.70
N LEU A 32 3.51 12.09 -3.90
CA LEU A 32 3.70 11.30 -5.11
C LEU A 32 5.21 11.28 -5.43
N PRO A 33 5.72 10.19 -6.04
CA PRO A 33 7.13 10.09 -6.39
C PRO A 33 7.65 11.34 -7.11
N SER A 34 8.63 12.01 -6.53
CA SER A 34 9.28 13.17 -7.13
C SER A 34 10.45 12.73 -8.00
N ASN A 35 10.49 13.16 -9.26
CA ASN A 35 11.47 12.71 -10.25
C ASN A 35 11.55 11.16 -10.39
N GLY A 36 10.43 10.47 -10.18
CA GLY A 36 10.35 9.02 -10.25
C GLY A 36 11.07 8.29 -9.11
N ARG A 37 11.33 8.96 -7.98
CA ARG A 37 11.94 8.37 -6.78
C ARG A 37 10.95 8.42 -5.63
N GLY A 38 10.93 7.39 -4.79
CA GLY A 38 10.07 7.29 -3.63
C GLY A 38 10.26 5.98 -2.87
N ASP A 39 9.60 5.86 -1.74
CA ASP A 39 9.59 4.69 -0.86
C ASP A 39 8.20 4.00 -0.81
N CYS A 40 7.86 3.29 0.26
CA CYS A 40 6.70 2.40 0.25
C CYS A 40 5.36 3.12 0.04
N GLU A 41 5.13 4.22 0.74
CA GLU A 41 3.91 5.01 0.66
C GLU A 41 3.80 5.74 -0.68
N ASP A 42 4.91 6.22 -1.23
CA ASP A 42 4.93 6.93 -2.51
C ASP A 42 4.47 6.00 -3.65
N TYR A 43 4.91 4.73 -3.64
CA TYR A 43 4.42 3.73 -4.59
C TYR A 43 2.93 3.44 -4.38
N ALA A 44 2.48 3.35 -3.13
CA ALA A 44 1.08 3.08 -2.82
C ALA A 44 0.18 4.24 -3.27
N LEU A 45 0.61 5.49 -3.07
CA LEU A 45 -0.05 6.71 -3.51
C LEU A 45 -0.07 6.81 -5.04
N GLN A 46 1.06 6.55 -5.72
CA GLN A 46 1.11 6.56 -7.18
C GLN A 46 0.17 5.51 -7.79
N LYS A 47 0.15 4.29 -7.26
CA LYS A 47 -0.80 3.24 -7.70
C LYS A 47 -2.25 3.66 -7.47
N MET A 48 -2.54 4.31 -6.34
CA MET A 48 -3.89 4.80 -6.04
C MET A 48 -4.32 5.83 -7.07
N LYS A 49 -3.46 6.81 -7.37
CA LYS A 49 -3.71 7.84 -8.38
C LYS A 49 -3.94 7.22 -9.76
N ASP A 50 -3.04 6.36 -10.22
CA ASP A 50 -3.13 5.73 -11.54
C ASP A 50 -4.40 4.87 -11.70
N LEU A 51 -4.85 4.21 -10.62
CA LEU A 51 -6.10 3.48 -10.63
C LEU A 51 -7.32 4.41 -10.71
N ILE A 52 -7.33 5.51 -9.96
CA ILE A 52 -8.40 6.51 -10.00
C ILE A 52 -8.50 7.14 -11.38
N ASP A 53 -7.36 7.53 -11.96
CA ASP A 53 -7.29 8.12 -13.31
C ASP A 53 -7.78 7.12 -14.38
N ALA A 54 -7.59 5.82 -14.15
CA ALA A 54 -8.12 4.74 -14.99
C ALA A 54 -9.60 4.38 -14.71
N GLY A 55 -10.29 5.13 -13.86
CA GLY A 55 -11.71 4.95 -13.54
C GLY A 55 -12.00 3.95 -12.42
N PHE A 56 -10.99 3.46 -11.70
CA PHE A 56 -11.23 2.63 -10.53
C PHE A 56 -11.84 3.47 -9.40
N PRO A 57 -12.90 3.00 -8.73
CA PRO A 57 -13.59 3.79 -7.71
C PRO A 57 -12.68 4.08 -6.51
N ALA A 58 -12.43 5.36 -6.24
CA ALA A 58 -11.59 5.82 -5.13
C ALA A 58 -12.06 5.31 -3.75
N ASN A 59 -13.38 5.12 -3.59
CA ASN A 59 -13.99 4.56 -2.37
C ASN A 59 -13.80 3.04 -2.21
N ARG A 60 -13.02 2.41 -3.09
CA ARG A 60 -12.57 1.02 -3.02
C ARG A 60 -11.05 0.89 -2.93
N LEU A 61 -10.35 1.99 -2.69
CA LEU A 61 -8.91 2.01 -2.47
C LEU A 61 -8.62 2.47 -1.05
N ALA A 62 -7.63 1.90 -0.37
CA ALA A 62 -7.21 2.34 0.96
C ALA A 62 -5.73 2.03 1.17
N LEU A 63 -5.00 2.93 1.82
CA LEU A 63 -3.64 2.65 2.29
C LEU A 63 -3.70 1.79 3.55
N SER A 64 -2.71 0.92 3.75
CA SER A 64 -2.57 0.18 4.98
C SER A 64 -1.12 0.13 5.43
N VAL A 65 -0.91 0.41 6.72
CA VAL A 65 0.36 0.17 7.41
C VAL A 65 0.39 -1.31 7.82
N VAL A 66 1.50 -1.97 7.51
CA VAL A 66 1.71 -3.39 7.76
C VAL A 66 3.09 -3.66 8.32
N ILE A 67 3.23 -4.80 8.99
CA ILE A 67 4.51 -5.38 9.39
C ILE A 67 4.75 -6.64 8.56
N GLY A 68 5.94 -6.77 7.98
CA GLY A 68 6.38 -7.97 7.28
C GLY A 68 6.92 -9.08 8.18
N LEU A 69 7.55 -10.09 7.58
CA LEU A 69 8.01 -11.27 8.32
C LEU A 69 9.28 -11.03 9.14
N ARG A 70 10.02 -9.97 8.84
CA ARG A 70 11.30 -9.61 9.48
C ARG A 70 11.17 -8.31 10.28
N ASP A 71 9.98 -8.05 10.81
CA ASP A 71 9.64 -6.84 11.58
C ASP A 71 9.82 -5.52 10.81
N GLU A 72 9.81 -5.57 9.47
CA GLU A 72 9.86 -4.37 8.64
C GLU A 72 8.50 -3.66 8.61
N ASN A 73 8.51 -2.36 8.94
CA ASN A 73 7.36 -1.48 8.70
C ASN A 73 7.22 -1.25 7.20
N HIS A 74 5.99 -1.28 6.71
CA HIS A 74 5.71 -1.13 5.29
C HIS A 74 4.33 -0.51 5.04
N VAL A 75 4.15 0.11 3.89
CA VAL A 75 2.86 0.63 3.43
C VAL A 75 2.47 -0.02 2.11
N VAL A 76 1.24 -0.49 2.04
CA VAL A 76 0.67 -1.10 0.83
C VAL A 76 -0.65 -0.46 0.45
N LEU A 77 -1.02 -0.58 -0.83
CA LEU A 77 -2.35 -0.20 -1.30
C LEU A 77 -3.28 -1.42 -1.28
N ILE A 78 -4.45 -1.25 -0.65
CA ILE A 78 -5.57 -2.19 -0.72
C ILE A 78 -6.54 -1.74 -1.80
N ALA A 79 -6.91 -2.67 -2.68
CA ALA A 79 -8.02 -2.54 -3.62
C ALA A 79 -9.13 -3.52 -3.27
N ARG A 80 -10.32 -2.98 -2.97
CA ARG A 80 -11.53 -3.74 -2.69
C ARG A 80 -12.26 -4.09 -3.99
N MET A 81 -12.37 -5.38 -4.25
CA MET A 81 -13.17 -5.94 -5.34
C MET A 81 -14.42 -6.61 -4.76
N ASP A 82 -15.31 -7.07 -5.64
CA ASP A 82 -16.55 -7.75 -5.22
C ASP A 82 -16.28 -9.11 -4.55
N ASP A 83 -15.15 -9.75 -4.89
CA ASP A 83 -14.72 -11.04 -4.38
C ASP A 83 -13.70 -10.95 -3.23
N GLY A 84 -13.31 -9.74 -2.83
CA GLY A 84 -12.45 -9.52 -1.66
C GLY A 84 -11.46 -8.37 -1.80
N ASP A 85 -10.59 -8.27 -0.80
CA ASP A 85 -9.56 -7.22 -0.71
C ASP A 85 -8.20 -7.76 -1.18
N TYR A 86 -7.54 -6.97 -2.03
CA TYR A 86 -6.28 -7.34 -2.66
C TYR A 86 -5.19 -6.31 -2.40
N VAL A 87 -3.98 -6.80 -2.22
CA VAL A 87 -2.79 -6.01 -1.91
C VAL A 87 -2.02 -5.72 -3.20
N LEU A 88 -1.71 -4.45 -3.41
CA LEU A 88 -0.81 -3.96 -4.43
C LEU A 88 0.44 -3.42 -3.73
N ASP A 89 1.56 -4.11 -3.92
CA ASP A 89 2.81 -3.90 -3.21
C ASP A 89 3.93 -3.49 -4.18
N ASN A 90 4.92 -2.73 -3.72
CA ASN A 90 6.12 -2.37 -4.49
C ASN A 90 7.19 -3.47 -4.43
N LEU A 91 7.26 -4.24 -3.35
CA LEU A 91 8.24 -5.33 -3.20
C LEU A 91 7.89 -6.54 -4.07
N ASN A 92 6.64 -6.65 -4.53
CA ASN A 92 6.18 -7.72 -5.40
C ASN A 92 5.19 -7.25 -6.46
N ASN A 93 5.43 -7.62 -7.72
CA ASN A 93 4.54 -7.33 -8.85
C ASN A 93 3.22 -8.14 -8.84
N ALA A 94 3.11 -9.17 -8.00
CA ALA A 94 1.92 -9.99 -7.88
C ALA A 94 0.87 -9.28 -7.01
N VAL A 95 -0.30 -9.03 -7.60
CA VAL A 95 -1.50 -8.63 -6.86
C VAL A 95 -2.07 -9.87 -6.16
N LYS A 96 -2.12 -9.85 -4.83
CA LYS A 96 -2.51 -11.01 -4.00
C LYS A 96 -3.73 -10.68 -3.13
N PRO A 97 -4.61 -11.65 -2.86
CA PRO A 97 -5.57 -11.52 -1.76
C PRO A 97 -4.84 -11.18 -0.47
N TRP A 98 -5.39 -10.29 0.36
CA TRP A 98 -4.69 -9.84 1.58
C TRP A 98 -4.33 -10.99 2.53
N ARG A 99 -5.15 -12.05 2.61
CA ARG A 99 -4.88 -13.23 3.44
C ARG A 99 -3.75 -14.12 2.90
N ALA A 100 -3.35 -13.92 1.64
CA ALA A 100 -2.26 -14.65 1.01
C ALA A 100 -0.93 -13.87 1.04
N THR A 101 -0.93 -12.68 1.65
CA THR A 101 0.31 -11.98 1.96
C THR A 101 0.80 -12.40 3.34
N PRO A 102 2.11 -12.31 3.61
CA PRO A 102 2.64 -12.65 4.91
C PRO A 102 2.53 -11.50 5.92
N TYR A 103 1.76 -10.45 5.60
CA TYR A 103 1.72 -9.20 6.34
C TYR A 103 0.80 -9.27 7.54
N THR A 104 1.20 -8.58 8.61
CA THR A 104 0.31 -8.23 9.73
C THR A 104 -0.13 -6.78 9.56
N PHE A 105 -1.43 -6.57 9.41
CA PHE A 105 -2.06 -5.28 9.16
C PHE A 105 -2.34 -4.58 10.49
N LEU A 106 -1.71 -3.42 10.70
CA LEU A 106 -1.86 -2.65 11.94
C LEU A 106 -3.05 -1.70 11.87
N ALA A 107 -3.06 -0.85 10.84
CA ALA A 107 -4.09 0.14 10.61
C ALA A 107 -4.32 0.34 9.11
N THR A 108 -5.57 0.55 8.73
CA THR A 108 -5.99 0.77 7.35
C THR A 108 -6.79 2.07 7.28
N GLN A 109 -6.50 2.87 6.25
CA GLN A 109 -7.24 4.07 5.92
C GLN A 109 -8.70 3.71 5.65
N ASP A 110 -9.64 4.55 6.12
CA ASP A 110 -11.04 4.35 5.79
C ASP A 110 -11.28 4.53 4.28
N PHE A 111 -11.96 3.56 3.69
CA PHE A 111 -12.24 3.56 2.26
C PHE A 111 -13.02 4.79 1.79
N ARG A 112 -13.88 5.37 2.62
CA ARG A 112 -14.71 6.54 2.28
C ARG A 112 -14.14 7.84 2.89
N ALA A 113 -13.65 7.78 4.11
CA ALA A 113 -13.12 8.94 4.84
C ALA A 113 -11.57 8.92 4.86
N LYS A 114 -10.93 9.38 3.77
CA LYS A 114 -9.47 9.25 3.58
C LYS A 114 -8.59 9.89 4.67
N SER A 115 -9.12 10.82 5.47
CA SER A 115 -8.42 11.42 6.61
C SER A 115 -8.47 10.55 7.88
N THR A 116 -9.25 9.47 7.88
CA THR A 116 -9.46 8.59 9.03
C THR A 116 -8.73 7.27 8.83
N TRP A 117 -8.07 6.80 9.89
CA TRP A 117 -7.45 5.49 9.96
C TRP A 117 -8.12 4.66 11.04
N ARG A 118 -8.29 3.36 10.79
CA ARG A 118 -8.84 2.41 11.76
C ARG A 118 -7.81 1.34 12.07
N VAL A 119 -7.73 0.98 13.34
CA VAL A 119 -6.96 -0.19 13.79
C VAL A 119 -7.59 -1.44 13.16
N THR A 120 -6.77 -2.23 12.47
CA THR A 120 -7.18 -3.44 11.77
C THR A 120 -6.76 -4.68 12.54
N LEU A 121 -5.53 -4.71 13.08
CA LEU A 121 -4.89 -5.83 13.79
C LEU A 121 -5.31 -7.21 13.23
N ALA A 122 -4.86 -7.50 12.01
CA ALA A 122 -5.19 -8.75 11.32
C ALA A 122 -3.97 -9.35 10.61
N GLY A 123 -3.97 -10.66 10.37
CA GLY A 123 -2.87 -11.36 9.71
C GLY A 123 -2.11 -12.29 10.66
N PRO A 124 -0.99 -12.87 10.21
CA PRO A 124 -0.33 -13.99 10.89
C PRO A 124 0.12 -13.71 12.32
N ARG A 125 0.51 -12.46 12.63
CA ARG A 125 1.09 -12.07 13.92
C ARG A 125 0.20 -11.10 14.71
N ALA A 126 -1.08 -10.96 14.35
CA ALA A 126 -1.97 -9.96 14.98
C ALA A 126 -2.05 -10.09 16.52
N ASN A 127 -2.00 -11.33 17.03
CA ASN A 127 -2.06 -11.62 18.48
C ASN A 127 -0.80 -11.16 19.25
N GLU A 128 0.29 -10.80 18.57
CA GLU A 128 1.50 -10.25 19.20
C GLU A 128 1.33 -8.76 19.55
N PHE A 129 0.29 -8.10 19.01
CA PHE A 129 0.05 -6.65 19.12
C PHE A 129 -1.31 -6.32 19.77
N SER A 130 -2.01 -7.33 20.31
CA SER A 130 -3.34 -7.22 20.94
C SER A 130 -3.26 -7.20 22.46
#